data_AF-A0A966QC24-F1
#
_entry.id   AF-A0A966QC24-F1
#
_cell.length_a   1.000
_cell.length_b   1.000
_cell.length_c   1.000
_cell.angle_alpha   90.00
_cell.angle_beta   90.00
_cell.angle_gamma   90.00
#
_symmetry.space_group_name_H-M   'P 1'
#
loop_
_entity.id
_entity.type
_entity.pdbx_description
1 polymer ?
#
loop_
_entity_poly.entity_id
_entity_poly.type
_entity_poly.pdbx_seq_one_letter_code
_entity_poly.pdbx_strand_id
1 'polypeptide(L)'
;MSNVAITVTAYGNSVLNDILGIEAYAKPGTWVSQSFSFGSVVTLVVTGVLLFSKFTHGAWVIVVAIPLLVMLFLAIKRHYTQVSKRLRLATDKKLSLPPAPAEGGAPVVVLVGQLHRGSFEAVRYARSIARELVAVHVDLGLGKAEAFKEQWQRQLPDIPLVVLDSPYRSLIDPVLDFVRAFEIEH
;
A
#
# COMPACT_ATOMS: atom_id res chain seq x y z
N MET A 1 18.54 -62.67 2.34
CA MET A 1 19.21 -61.83 1.32
C MET A 1 19.11 -60.34 1.68
N SER A 2 19.33 -59.95 2.94
CA SER A 2 19.09 -58.57 3.44
C SER A 2 20.34 -57.82 3.90
N ASN A 3 21.50 -58.47 3.98
CA ASN A 3 22.70 -57.86 4.59
C ASN A 3 23.68 -57.22 3.59
N VAL A 4 23.50 -57.43 2.28
CA VAL A 4 24.39 -56.84 1.25
C VAL A 4 23.97 -55.41 0.88
N ALA A 5 22.69 -55.09 0.96
CA ALA A 5 22.17 -53.75 0.64
C ALA A 5 22.65 -52.68 1.62
N ILE A 6 22.79 -53.01 2.91
CA ILE A 6 23.18 -52.04 3.96
C ILE A 6 24.67 -51.66 3.84
N THR A 7 25.53 -52.59 3.44
CA THR A 7 26.98 -52.33 3.34
C THR A 7 27.33 -51.43 2.15
N VAL A 8 26.57 -51.48 1.05
CA VAL A 8 26.81 -50.63 -0.13
C VAL A 8 26.34 -49.19 0.11
N THR A 9 25.24 -48.99 0.87
CA THR A 9 24.77 -47.65 1.24
C THR A 9 25.75 -46.95 2.20
N ALA A 10 26.40 -47.70 3.10
CA ALA A 10 27.40 -47.14 4.01
C ALA A 10 28.67 -46.64 3.29
N TYR A 11 29.14 -47.39 2.28
CA TYR A 11 30.33 -47.01 1.50
C TYR A 11 30.06 -45.80 0.59
N GLY A 12 28.88 -45.74 -0.04
CA GLY A 12 28.49 -44.60 -0.87
C GLY A 12 28.38 -43.28 -0.10
N ASN A 13 27.93 -43.33 1.15
CA ASN A 13 27.82 -42.14 2.00
C ASN A 13 29.20 -41.62 2.47
N SER A 14 30.16 -42.52 2.71
CA SER A 14 31.54 -42.15 3.06
C SER A 14 32.23 -41.44 1.89
N VAL A 15 32.12 -41.97 0.67
CA VAL A 15 32.72 -41.34 -0.52
C VAL A 15 32.05 -40.02 -0.88
N LEU A 16 30.73 -39.90 -0.69
CA LEU A 16 30.02 -38.63 -0.88
C LEU A 16 30.42 -37.58 0.16
N ASN A 17 30.67 -37.98 1.42
CA ASN A 17 31.16 -37.06 2.46
C ASN A 17 32.60 -36.60 2.20
N ASP A 18 33.46 -37.47 1.66
CA ASP A 18 34.84 -37.14 1.26
C ASP A 18 34.89 -36.19 0.05
N ILE A 19 34.03 -36.41 -0.96
CA ILE A 19 33.98 -35.56 -2.16
C ILE A 19 33.35 -34.18 -1.86
N LEU A 20 32.36 -34.13 -0.97
CA LEU A 20 31.69 -32.88 -0.60
C LEU A 20 32.41 -32.09 0.50
N GLY A 21 33.44 -32.66 1.16
CA GLY A 21 34.26 -31.94 2.14
C GLY A 21 33.47 -31.38 3.35
N ILE A 22 32.34 -32.01 3.69
CA ILE A 22 31.37 -31.50 4.68
C ILE A 22 31.77 -31.78 6.14
N GLU A 23 32.82 -32.58 6.40
CA GLU A 23 33.31 -32.79 7.78
C GLU A 23 34.13 -31.61 8.34
N ALA A 24 34.50 -30.63 7.51
CA ALA A 24 35.36 -29.51 7.90
C ALA A 24 34.62 -28.24 8.35
N TYR A 25 33.34 -28.31 8.72
CA TYR A 25 32.69 -27.22 9.46
C TYR A 25 33.11 -27.26 10.93
N ALA A 26 34.41 -27.05 11.16
CA ALA A 26 34.97 -26.83 12.47
C ALA A 26 34.21 -25.66 13.11
N LYS A 27 33.67 -25.90 14.33
CA LYS A 27 33.08 -24.87 15.18
C LYS A 27 33.94 -23.60 15.07
N PRO A 28 33.38 -22.42 14.73
CA PRO A 28 34.17 -21.21 14.62
C PRO A 28 34.94 -21.07 15.93
N GLY A 29 36.26 -21.09 15.83
CA GLY A 29 37.13 -21.04 17.00
C GLY A 29 36.73 -19.85 17.88
N THR A 30 36.84 -20.01 19.19
CA THR A 30 36.60 -18.94 20.18
C THR A 30 37.40 -17.65 19.87
N TRP A 31 38.44 -17.74 19.04
CA TRP A 31 39.21 -16.63 18.50
C TRP A 31 38.39 -15.59 17.69
N VAL A 32 37.35 -16.03 16.98
CA VAL A 32 36.46 -15.10 16.25
C VAL A 32 35.56 -14.35 17.25
N SER A 33 35.09 -15.02 18.31
CA SER A 33 34.30 -14.41 19.40
C SER A 33 35.12 -13.42 20.25
N GLN A 34 36.42 -13.66 20.43
CA GLN A 34 37.31 -12.77 21.16
C GLN A 34 37.55 -11.45 20.40
N SER A 35 37.61 -11.52 19.06
CA SER A 35 37.79 -10.35 18.21
C SER A 35 36.56 -9.42 18.24
N PHE A 36 35.34 -9.97 18.23
CA PHE A 36 34.12 -9.17 18.41
C PHE A 36 34.03 -8.51 19.78
N SER A 37 34.55 -9.16 20.81
CA SER A 37 34.54 -8.63 22.17
C SER A 37 35.41 -7.37 22.30
N PHE A 38 36.60 -7.38 21.68
CA PHE A 38 37.47 -6.21 21.66
C PHE A 38 36.87 -5.03 20.88
N GLY A 39 36.28 -5.31 19.71
CA GLY A 39 35.57 -4.30 18.93
C GLY A 39 34.38 -3.67 19.67
N SER A 40 33.62 -4.48 20.42
CA SER A 40 32.51 -4.00 21.26
C SER A 40 32.99 -3.09 22.39
N VAL A 41 34.07 -3.45 23.08
CA VAL A 41 34.65 -2.64 24.17
C VAL A 41 35.16 -1.29 23.63
N VAL A 42 35.90 -1.31 22.51
CA VAL A 42 36.39 -0.07 21.87
C VAL A 42 35.22 0.81 21.43
N THR A 43 34.18 0.24 20.83
CA THR A 43 32.99 0.98 20.39
C THR A 43 32.22 1.56 21.59
N LEU A 44 32.12 0.82 22.70
CA LEU A 44 31.47 1.27 23.93
C LEU A 44 32.24 2.44 24.57
N VAL A 45 33.57 2.37 24.61
CA VAL A 45 34.42 3.45 25.12
C VAL A 45 34.30 4.69 24.23
N VAL A 46 34.42 4.54 22.91
CA VAL A 46 34.26 5.65 21.96
C VAL A 46 32.87 6.27 22.08
N THR A 47 31.81 5.46 22.16
CA THR A 47 30.45 5.93 22.39
C THR A 47 30.30 6.68 23.71
N GLY A 48 30.92 6.17 24.79
CA GLY A 48 30.91 6.82 26.11
C GLY A 48 31.64 8.16 26.11
N VAL A 49 32.81 8.24 25.46
CA VAL A 49 33.55 9.50 25.28
C VAL A 49 32.76 10.48 24.42
N LEU A 50 32.12 10.03 23.33
CA LEU A 50 31.26 10.89 22.49
C LEU A 50 30.02 11.38 23.25
N LEU A 51 29.43 10.54 24.09
CA LEU A 51 28.39 10.94 25.03
C LEU A 51 28.95 12.09 25.89
N PHE A 52 29.98 11.82 26.68
CA PHE A 52 30.50 12.73 27.70
C PHE A 52 31.10 14.03 27.12
N SER A 53 31.93 13.92 26.08
CA SER A 53 32.58 15.05 25.41
C SER A 53 31.58 15.98 24.73
N LYS A 54 30.51 15.44 24.13
CA LYS A 54 29.52 16.30 23.48
C LYS A 54 28.46 16.83 24.45
N PHE A 55 28.34 16.28 25.66
CA PHE A 55 27.49 16.84 26.73
C PHE A 55 27.88 18.26 27.14
N THR A 56 29.14 18.66 27.00
CA THR A 56 29.60 20.01 27.39
C THR A 56 29.43 21.08 26.32
N HIS A 57 29.25 20.72 25.04
CA HIS A 57 29.29 21.67 23.92
C HIS A 57 27.98 21.78 23.12
N GLY A 58 26.90 21.06 23.49
CA GLY A 58 25.58 21.23 22.86
C GLY A 58 24.84 19.94 22.46
N ALA A 59 25.25 18.75 22.90
CA ALA A 59 24.57 17.48 22.55
C ALA A 59 23.13 17.35 23.06
N TRP A 60 22.67 18.22 23.97
CA TRP A 60 21.25 18.27 24.34
C TRP A 60 20.36 18.55 23.12
N VAL A 61 20.89 19.26 22.11
CA VAL A 61 20.16 19.57 20.88
C VAL A 61 19.79 18.30 20.11
N ILE A 62 20.65 17.29 20.05
CA ILE A 62 20.35 16.03 19.33
C ILE A 62 19.32 15.20 20.11
N VAL A 63 19.48 15.15 21.43
CA VAL A 63 18.53 14.48 22.34
C VAL A 63 17.13 15.09 22.24
N VAL A 64 17.01 16.39 21.94
CA VAL A 64 15.72 17.07 21.70
C VAL A 64 15.28 17.00 20.23
N ALA A 65 16.20 17.13 19.27
CA ALA A 65 15.89 17.22 17.85
C ALA A 65 15.33 15.90 17.30
N ILE A 66 15.87 14.76 17.71
CA ILE A 66 15.38 13.44 17.26
C ILE A 66 13.92 13.21 17.68
N PRO A 67 13.53 13.32 18.96
CA PRO A 67 12.13 13.15 19.34
C PRO A 67 11.21 14.22 18.72
N LEU A 68 11.67 15.46 18.55
CA LEU A 68 10.92 16.50 17.85
C LEU A 68 10.63 16.11 16.39
N LEU A 69 11.64 15.66 15.64
CA LEU A 69 11.50 15.19 14.26
C LEU A 69 10.61 13.95 14.15
N VAL A 70 10.78 13.00 15.05
CA VAL A 70 9.93 11.80 15.12
C VAL A 70 8.49 12.21 15.42
N MET A 71 8.26 13.14 16.35
CA MET A 71 6.93 13.65 16.66
C MET A 71 6.29 14.37 15.47
N LEU A 72 7.06 15.16 14.72
CA LEU A 72 6.63 15.81 13.48
C LEU A 72 6.24 14.78 12.41
N PHE A 73 7.10 13.81 12.12
CA PHE A 73 6.77 12.75 11.14
C PHE A 73 5.60 11.89 11.58
N LEU A 74 5.47 11.62 12.88
CA LEU A 74 4.29 10.94 13.43
C LEU A 74 3.04 11.81 13.34
N ALA A 75 3.14 13.13 13.53
CA ALA A 75 2.02 14.07 13.38
C ALA A 75 1.57 14.14 11.91
N ILE A 76 2.51 14.23 10.98
CA ILE A 76 2.25 14.17 9.53
C ILE A 76 1.62 12.83 9.16
N LYS A 77 2.21 11.71 9.59
CA LYS A 77 1.65 10.36 9.39
C LYS A 77 0.25 10.26 9.99
N ARG A 78 0.01 10.77 11.20
CA ARG A 78 -1.30 10.80 11.84
C ARG A 78 -2.28 11.66 11.06
N HIS A 79 -1.86 12.82 10.54
CA HIS A 79 -2.69 13.68 9.71
C HIS A 79 -3.11 12.95 8.43
N TYR A 80 -2.18 12.33 7.71
CA TYR A 80 -2.48 11.48 6.55
C TYR A 80 -3.31 10.24 6.92
N THR A 81 -3.08 9.64 8.09
CA THR A 81 -3.83 8.48 8.57
C THR A 81 -5.23 8.86 9.06
N GLN A 82 -5.44 10.09 9.53
CA GLN A 82 -6.76 10.60 9.91
C GLN A 82 -7.58 10.97 8.68
N VAL A 83 -6.92 11.50 7.64
CA VAL A 83 -7.51 11.66 6.31
C VAL A 83 -7.87 10.29 5.71
N SER A 84 -7.02 9.26 5.87
CA SER A 84 -7.30 7.91 5.36
C SER A 84 -8.22 7.04 6.25
N LYS A 85 -8.37 7.35 7.54
CA LYS A 85 -9.35 6.69 8.44
C LYS A 85 -10.77 7.23 8.24
N ARG A 86 -10.91 8.47 7.74
CA ARG A 86 -12.11 8.90 7.02
C ARG A 86 -12.28 8.18 5.67
N LEU A 87 -11.39 7.24 5.31
CA LEU A 87 -11.45 6.34 4.14
C LEU A 87 -11.50 4.79 4.37
N ARG A 88 -11.98 4.27 5.51
CA ARG A 88 -12.53 2.88 5.63
C ARG A 88 -14.00 2.80 6.08
N LEU A 89 -14.95 2.60 5.16
CA LEU A 89 -16.32 2.15 5.46
C LEU A 89 -16.30 0.68 5.14
N ALA A 90 -16.80 -0.10 6.10
CA ALA A 90 -16.85 -1.53 6.08
C ALA A 90 -17.38 -2.03 4.73
N THR A 91 -16.59 -2.87 4.10
CA THR A 91 -16.76 -3.52 2.79
C THR A 91 -18.01 -4.42 2.70
N ASP A 92 -18.98 -4.32 3.62
CA ASP A 92 -20.03 -5.34 3.75
C ASP A 92 -21.40 -4.78 4.18
N LYS A 93 -21.72 -3.53 3.83
CA LYS A 93 -23.07 -2.98 4.05
C LYS A 93 -23.47 -2.04 2.92
N LYS A 94 -24.72 -2.16 2.46
CA LYS A 94 -25.35 -1.24 1.49
C LYS A 94 -25.06 0.20 1.90
N LEU A 95 -24.40 0.95 1.02
CA LEU A 95 -24.04 2.34 1.27
C LEU A 95 -25.28 3.21 1.04
N SER A 96 -25.89 3.69 2.11
CA SER A 96 -27.01 4.62 2.02
C SER A 96 -26.53 5.99 1.54
N LEU A 97 -27.05 6.44 0.40
CA LEU A 97 -26.85 7.77 -0.15
C LEU A 97 -27.92 8.74 0.39
N PRO A 98 -27.60 10.03 0.57
CA PRO A 98 -28.61 11.04 0.88
C PRO A 98 -29.63 11.16 -0.27
N PRO A 99 -30.88 11.55 0.03
CA PRO A 99 -31.88 11.81 -0.99
C PRO A 99 -31.45 12.98 -1.90
N ALA A 100 -31.81 12.91 -3.18
CA ALA A 100 -31.54 13.98 -4.14
C ALA A 100 -32.36 15.25 -3.80
N PRO A 101 -31.88 16.46 -4.14
CA PRO A 101 -32.63 17.69 -3.94
C PRO A 101 -33.99 17.63 -4.66
N ALA A 102 -35.07 17.92 -3.93
CA ALA A 102 -36.43 17.87 -4.48
C ALA A 102 -36.70 18.98 -5.53
N GLU A 103 -36.01 20.11 -5.43
CA GLU A 103 -36.12 21.24 -6.37
C GLU A 103 -34.77 21.93 -6.54
N GLY A 104 -34.33 22.14 -7.79
CA GLY A 104 -33.12 22.90 -8.14
C GLY A 104 -31.80 22.15 -7.92
N GLY A 105 -31.20 21.66 -9.00
CA GLY A 105 -29.86 21.07 -9.02
C GLY A 105 -29.31 21.03 -10.44
N ALA A 106 -28.00 21.17 -10.60
CA ALA A 106 -27.33 21.03 -11.90
C ALA A 106 -27.18 19.54 -12.25
N PRO A 107 -27.09 19.19 -13.55
CA PRO A 107 -26.71 17.85 -13.96
C PRO A 107 -25.20 17.67 -13.66
N VAL A 108 -24.84 16.57 -12.99
CA VAL A 108 -23.47 16.33 -12.50
C VAL A 108 -22.95 15.01 -13.04
N VAL A 109 -21.76 15.08 -13.64
CA VAL A 109 -21.02 13.91 -14.13
C VAL A 109 -19.84 13.65 -13.20
N VAL A 110 -19.71 12.43 -12.69
CA VAL A 110 -18.58 12.02 -11.83
C VAL A 110 -17.75 10.98 -12.53
N LEU A 111 -16.49 11.32 -12.83
CA LEU A 111 -15.51 10.38 -13.38
C LEU A 111 -14.98 9.46 -12.27
N VAL A 112 -15.18 8.15 -12.42
CA VAL A 112 -14.77 7.13 -11.46
C VAL A 112 -13.86 6.10 -12.12
N GLY A 113 -12.60 6.04 -11.67
CA GLY A 113 -11.64 5.02 -12.13
C GLY A 113 -11.78 3.67 -11.40
N GLN A 114 -12.02 3.68 -10.10
CA GLN A 114 -12.24 2.47 -9.28
C GLN A 114 -13.14 2.81 -8.08
N LEU A 115 -13.79 1.81 -7.50
CA LEU A 115 -14.68 2.02 -6.35
C LEU A 115 -13.83 2.05 -5.07
N HIS A 116 -13.38 3.25 -4.72
CA HIS A 116 -12.76 3.53 -3.44
C HIS A 116 -13.57 4.58 -2.67
N ARG A 117 -13.28 4.75 -1.37
CA ARG A 117 -14.07 5.65 -0.52
C ARG A 117 -14.04 7.13 -0.95
N GLY A 118 -13.03 7.55 -1.72
CA GLY A 118 -12.95 8.88 -2.31
C GLY A 118 -13.92 9.06 -3.47
N SER A 119 -14.01 8.08 -4.37
CA SER A 119 -15.06 8.04 -5.39
C SER A 119 -16.46 7.95 -4.76
N PHE A 120 -16.63 7.15 -3.70
CA PHE A 120 -17.90 7.10 -2.97
C PHE A 120 -18.27 8.47 -2.36
N GLU A 121 -17.31 9.16 -1.74
CA GLU A 121 -17.54 10.50 -1.18
C GLU A 121 -17.91 11.52 -2.26
N ALA A 122 -17.20 11.48 -3.40
CA ALA A 122 -17.50 12.33 -4.55
C ALA A 122 -18.92 12.06 -5.08
N VAL A 123 -19.31 10.79 -5.20
CA VAL A 123 -20.64 10.37 -5.61
C VAL A 123 -21.71 10.77 -4.59
N ARG A 124 -21.42 10.64 -3.29
CA ARG A 124 -22.32 11.05 -2.20
C ARG A 124 -22.54 12.56 -2.19
N TYR A 125 -21.47 13.32 -2.34
CA TYR A 125 -21.52 14.77 -2.44
C TYR A 125 -22.28 15.19 -3.70
N ALA A 126 -21.94 14.60 -4.85
CA ALA A 126 -22.64 14.82 -6.10
C ALA A 126 -24.14 14.54 -5.94
N ARG A 127 -24.53 13.42 -5.30
CA ARG A 127 -25.94 13.09 -5.03
C ARG A 127 -26.67 14.14 -4.19
N SER A 128 -25.97 14.84 -3.30
CA SER A 128 -26.56 15.89 -2.45
C SER A 128 -26.81 17.22 -3.17
N ILE A 129 -26.19 17.45 -4.33
CA ILE A 129 -26.31 18.71 -5.10
C ILE A 129 -26.91 18.51 -6.49
N ALA A 130 -26.84 17.29 -7.02
CA ALA A 130 -27.21 16.97 -8.39
C ALA A 130 -28.69 16.64 -8.49
N ARG A 131 -29.36 17.25 -9.47
CA ARG A 131 -30.70 16.81 -9.90
C ARG A 131 -30.60 15.51 -10.67
N GLU A 132 -29.56 15.39 -11.50
CA GLU A 132 -29.25 14.22 -12.30
C GLU A 132 -27.77 13.87 -12.14
N LEU A 133 -27.50 12.59 -11.84
CA LEU A 133 -26.16 12.11 -11.53
C LEU A 133 -25.82 10.93 -12.42
N VAL A 134 -24.76 11.08 -13.21
CA VAL A 134 -24.21 10.00 -14.04
C VAL A 134 -22.77 9.75 -13.64
N ALA A 135 -22.46 8.50 -13.33
CA ALA A 135 -21.08 8.07 -13.10
C ALA A 135 -20.47 7.61 -14.43
N VAL A 136 -19.26 8.08 -14.74
CA VAL A 136 -18.55 7.72 -15.97
C VAL A 136 -17.28 6.98 -15.61
N HIS A 137 -17.06 5.82 -16.22
CA HIS A 137 -15.82 5.05 -16.12
C HIS A 137 -15.19 4.96 -17.50
N VAL A 138 -13.89 5.22 -17.60
CA VAL A 138 -13.14 5.07 -18.86
C VAL A 138 -12.34 3.78 -18.79
N ASP A 139 -12.65 2.78 -19.63
CA ASP A 139 -11.83 1.58 -19.75
C ASP A 139 -10.60 1.88 -20.60
N LEU A 140 -9.43 1.68 -20.01
CA LEU A 140 -8.13 1.81 -20.66
C LEU A 140 -7.65 0.48 -21.24
N GLY A 141 -8.55 -0.47 -21.52
CA GLY A 141 -8.24 -1.77 -22.09
C GLY A 141 -7.50 -2.69 -21.11
N LEU A 142 -7.90 -2.66 -19.83
CA LEU A 142 -7.35 -3.55 -18.80
C LEU A 142 -8.21 -4.81 -18.56
N GLY A 143 -9.34 -4.95 -19.26
CA GLY A 143 -10.24 -6.09 -19.12
C GLY A 143 -10.93 -6.18 -17.75
N LYS A 144 -10.96 -5.07 -17.01
CA LYS A 144 -11.53 -4.98 -15.65
C LYS A 144 -12.86 -4.22 -15.59
N ALA A 145 -13.31 -3.64 -16.71
CA ALA A 145 -14.54 -2.84 -16.75
C ALA A 145 -15.78 -3.64 -16.36
N GLU A 146 -15.92 -4.89 -16.83
CA GLU A 146 -17.13 -5.68 -16.51
C GLU A 146 -17.19 -6.08 -15.03
N ALA A 147 -16.05 -6.47 -14.44
CA ALA A 147 -15.96 -6.74 -13.01
C ALA A 147 -16.26 -5.49 -12.17
N PHE A 148 -15.82 -4.32 -12.64
CA PHE A 148 -16.10 -3.04 -12.00
C PHE A 148 -17.58 -2.65 -12.09
N LYS A 149 -18.21 -2.85 -13.26
CA LYS A 149 -19.63 -2.62 -13.49
C LYS A 149 -20.51 -3.52 -12.62
N GLU A 150 -20.17 -4.80 -12.49
CA GLU A 150 -20.85 -5.70 -11.55
C GLU A 150 -20.71 -5.22 -10.10
N GLN A 151 -19.50 -4.85 -9.68
CA GLN A 151 -19.25 -4.34 -8.34
C GLN A 151 -20.06 -3.06 -8.07
N TRP A 152 -20.16 -2.18 -9.06
CA TRP A 152 -20.94 -0.96 -8.99
C TRP A 152 -22.43 -1.23 -8.83
N GLN A 153 -23.00 -2.10 -9.68
CA GLN A 153 -24.42 -2.46 -9.60
C GLN A 153 -24.79 -3.08 -8.25
N ARG A 154 -23.87 -3.83 -7.62
CA ARG A 154 -24.10 -4.40 -6.28
C ARG A 154 -24.08 -3.35 -5.17
N GLN A 155 -23.23 -2.32 -5.29
CA GLN A 155 -22.99 -1.35 -4.22
C GLN A 155 -23.80 -0.05 -4.37
N LEU A 156 -24.06 0.40 -5.60
CA LEU A 156 -24.70 1.67 -5.96
C LEU A 156 -25.68 1.47 -7.14
N PRO A 157 -26.75 0.66 -6.96
CA PRO A 157 -27.71 0.36 -8.04
C PRO A 157 -28.50 1.60 -8.50
N ASP A 158 -28.64 2.60 -7.64
CA ASP A 158 -29.47 3.79 -7.89
C ASP A 158 -28.81 4.83 -8.80
N ILE A 159 -27.56 4.60 -9.23
CA ILE A 159 -26.77 5.56 -10.03
C ILE A 159 -26.33 4.90 -11.34
N PRO A 160 -26.73 5.47 -12.51
CA PRO A 160 -26.32 4.95 -13.80
C PRO A 160 -24.80 5.09 -13.98
N LEU A 161 -24.17 3.98 -14.40
CA LEU A 161 -22.75 3.93 -14.74
C LEU A 161 -22.59 3.78 -16.25
N VAL A 162 -21.98 4.77 -16.88
CA VAL A 162 -21.60 4.74 -18.31
C VAL A 162 -20.14 4.34 -18.40
N VAL A 163 -19.86 3.26 -19.13
CA VAL A 163 -18.49 2.82 -19.44
C VAL A 163 -18.14 3.32 -20.84
N LEU A 164 -17.10 4.16 -20.92
CA LEU A 164 -16.54 4.66 -22.17
C LEU A 164 -15.31 3.82 -22.53
N ASP A 165 -15.33 3.23 -23.72
CA ASP A 165 -14.14 2.59 -24.26
C ASP A 165 -13.16 3.64 -24.77
N SER A 166 -11.90 3.55 -24.31
CA SER A 166 -10.81 4.39 -24.81
C SER A 166 -9.88 3.59 -25.72
N PRO A 167 -10.07 3.62 -27.05
CA PRO A 167 -9.24 2.86 -28.01
C PRO A 167 -7.76 3.26 -27.97
N TYR A 168 -7.43 4.46 -27.47
CA TYR A 168 -6.07 4.98 -27.37
C TYR A 168 -5.52 5.08 -25.94
N ARG A 169 -6.22 4.52 -24.94
CA ARG A 169 -5.89 4.71 -23.51
C ARG A 169 -5.76 6.18 -23.10
N SER A 170 -6.45 7.08 -23.80
CA SER A 170 -6.59 8.48 -23.42
C SER A 170 -7.74 8.62 -22.43
N LEU A 171 -7.51 9.28 -21.30
CA LEU A 171 -8.55 9.61 -20.32
C LEU A 171 -9.30 10.90 -20.66
N ILE A 172 -8.63 11.81 -21.37
CA ILE A 172 -9.12 13.19 -21.53
C ILE A 172 -10.10 13.28 -22.70
N ASP A 173 -9.78 12.68 -23.84
CA ASP A 173 -10.61 12.79 -25.05
C ASP A 173 -12.00 12.16 -24.88
N PRO A 174 -12.15 10.92 -24.36
CA PRO A 174 -13.47 10.30 -24.19
C PRO A 174 -14.35 11.07 -23.19
N VAL A 175 -13.74 11.65 -22.15
CA VAL A 175 -14.47 12.41 -21.14
C VAL A 175 -14.94 13.74 -21.70
N LEU A 176 -14.11 14.43 -22.49
CA LEU A 176 -14.50 15.67 -23.17
C LEU A 176 -15.65 15.44 -24.14
N ASP A 177 -15.57 14.37 -24.94
CA ASP A 177 -16.63 14.05 -25.90
C ASP A 177 -17.94 13.69 -25.19
N PHE A 178 -17.87 12.96 -24.08
CA PHE A 178 -19.04 12.67 -23.26
C PHE A 178 -19.65 13.92 -22.62
N VAL A 179 -18.83 14.81 -22.04
CA VAL A 179 -19.32 16.05 -21.42
C VAL A 179 -19.98 16.96 -22.46
N ARG A 180 -19.39 17.10 -23.65
CA ARG A 180 -20.00 17.87 -24.74
C ARG A 180 -21.33 17.29 -25.20
N ALA A 181 -21.43 15.96 -25.31
CA ALA A 181 -22.70 15.31 -25.66
C ALA A 181 -23.76 15.54 -24.58
N PHE A 182 -23.37 15.43 -23.31
CA PHE A 182 -24.26 15.58 -22.18
C PHE A 182 -24.76 17.04 -22.00
N GLU A 183 -23.93 18.04 -22.30
CA GLU A 183 -24.28 19.47 -22.30
C GLU A 183 -25.28 19.82 -23.41
N ILE A 184 -25.32 19.08 -24.53
CA ILE A 184 -26.28 19.34 -25.61
C ILE A 184 -27.68 18.79 -25.26
N GLU A 185 -27.74 17.75 -24.42
CA GLU A 185 -28.98 17.05 -24.07
C GLU A 185 -29.71 17.66 -22.86
N HIS A 186 -29.04 18.49 -22.05
CA HIS A 186 -29.55 19.07 -20.79
C HIS A 186 -29.34 20.58 -20.71
#